data_AF-A0A385DN33-F1
#
_entry.id   AF-A0A385DN33-F1
#
_cell.length_a   1.000
_cell.length_b   1.000
_cell.length_c   1.000
_cell.angle_alpha   90.00
_cell.angle_beta   90.00
_cell.angle_gamma   90.00
#
_symmetry.space_group_name_H-M   'P 1'
#
loop_
_entity.id
_entity.type
_entity.pdbx_description
1 polymer ?
#
loop_
_entity_poly.entity_id
_entity_poly.type
_entity_poly.pdbx_seq_one_letter_code
_entity_poly.pdbx_strand_id
1 'polypeptide(L)'
;VGIVIPTLLTYEGSVIALDVKGELFDLTSRARKARGDSVFKLAPLDPERRTNCYNPLLDILALPSERQFTEARRLAANLIATKGQSAEGFINGARDLFVAGILACIERGTPTIGAVYDLFAQPGEKYSLFARLAQETQNKEAQRIFDEMASNDTKILTSYTSVLGDGGLNLWADPLIKAATSRSDFSIYDLRRRRTCIYLCVSPNDLEVVAPLMRLLFQQVVSILQRSLPGKDEKHEVLFLL
;
A
#
# COMPACT_ATOMS: atom_id res chain seq x y z
N VAL A 1 -12.91 20.83 14.37
CA VAL A 1 -12.53 21.70 13.23
C VAL A 1 -11.70 22.91 13.67
N GLY A 2 -12.01 23.59 14.79
CA GLY A 2 -11.35 24.85 15.19
C GLY A 2 -9.84 24.83 15.46
N ILE A 3 -9.21 23.67 15.73
CA ILE A 3 -7.76 23.58 16.00
C ILE A 3 -6.93 23.05 14.82
N VAL A 4 -7.53 22.29 13.91
CA VAL A 4 -6.81 21.58 12.83
C VAL A 4 -6.28 22.55 11.79
N ILE A 5 -7.11 23.48 11.31
CA ILE A 5 -6.70 24.48 10.33
C ILE A 5 -5.60 25.40 10.88
N PRO A 6 -5.73 26.01 12.08
CA PRO A 6 -4.65 26.79 12.66
C PRO A 6 -3.35 25.99 12.84
N THR A 7 -3.45 24.70 13.18
CA THR A 7 -2.29 23.81 13.31
C THR A 7 -1.60 23.60 11.97
N LEU A 8 -2.36 23.29 10.91
CA LEU A 8 -1.84 23.18 9.55
C LEU A 8 -1.19 24.49 9.07
N LEU A 9 -1.74 25.64 9.44
CA LEU A 9 -1.19 26.93 9.02
C LEU A 9 0.07 27.35 9.77
N THR A 10 0.27 26.88 11.01
CA THR A 10 1.37 27.34 11.88
C THR A 10 2.47 26.31 12.10
N TYR A 11 2.16 25.01 12.15
CA TYR A 11 3.14 23.95 12.43
C TYR A 11 4.30 23.97 11.43
N GLU A 12 5.54 23.81 11.92
CA GLU A 12 6.77 23.95 11.12
C GLU A 12 7.37 22.61 10.70
N GLY A 13 6.78 21.50 11.11
CA GLY A 13 7.18 20.15 10.71
C GLY A 13 6.40 19.63 9.50
N SER A 14 6.58 18.33 9.26
CA SER A 14 5.78 17.58 8.29
C SER A 14 4.44 17.18 8.91
N VAL A 15 3.41 17.07 8.07
CA VAL A 15 2.05 16.73 8.51
C VAL A 15 1.47 15.66 7.60
N ILE A 16 0.83 14.66 8.19
CA ILE A 16 -0.11 13.77 7.52
C ILE A 16 -1.49 14.07 8.13
N ALA A 17 -2.40 14.59 7.31
CA ALA A 17 -3.73 15.01 7.75
C ALA A 17 -4.82 14.19 7.07
N LEU A 18 -5.66 13.53 7.86
CA LEU A 18 -6.92 12.97 7.39
C LEU A 18 -7.90 14.11 7.10
N ASP A 19 -8.31 14.22 5.84
CA ASP A 19 -9.15 15.30 5.35
C ASP A 19 -10.47 14.75 4.82
N VAL A 20 -11.36 14.40 5.74
CA VAL A 20 -12.61 13.71 5.41
C VAL A 20 -13.53 14.53 4.50
N LYS A 21 -13.43 15.86 4.55
CA LYS A 21 -14.29 16.80 3.81
C LYS A 21 -13.58 17.48 2.63
N GLY A 22 -12.26 17.36 2.51
CA GLY A 22 -11.46 18.14 1.57
C GLY A 22 -11.17 19.58 2.00
N GLU A 23 -11.81 20.05 3.09
CA GLU A 23 -11.71 21.44 3.54
C GLU A 23 -10.29 21.80 4.02
N LEU A 24 -9.54 20.82 4.55
CA LEU A 24 -8.20 21.08 5.04
C LEU A 24 -7.26 21.38 3.88
N PHE A 25 -7.31 20.58 2.83
CA PHE A 25 -6.52 20.80 1.62
C PHE A 25 -6.87 22.14 0.97
N ASP A 26 -8.15 22.42 0.78
CA ASP A 26 -8.61 23.63 0.10
C ASP A 26 -8.19 24.91 0.83
N LEU A 27 -8.28 24.91 2.17
CA LEU A 27 -7.99 26.09 2.97
C LEU A 27 -6.50 26.28 3.29
N THR A 28 -5.70 25.20 3.35
CA THR A 28 -4.35 25.29 3.93
C THR A 28 -3.20 24.92 2.97
N SER A 29 -3.46 24.18 1.89
CA SER A 29 -2.41 23.69 0.98
C SER A 29 -1.58 24.81 0.36
N ARG A 30 -2.22 25.90 -0.05
CA ARG A 30 -1.55 27.07 -0.66
C ARG A 30 -0.63 27.78 0.33
N ALA A 31 -1.05 27.92 1.58
CA ALA A 31 -0.24 28.54 2.63
C ALA A 31 0.96 27.68 3.00
N ARG A 32 0.78 26.35 3.15
CA ARG A 32 1.88 25.38 3.33
C ARG A 32 2.89 25.47 2.18
N LYS A 33 2.41 25.43 0.94
CA LYS A 33 3.28 25.56 -0.24
C LYS A 33 4.04 26.89 -0.26
N ALA A 34 3.38 28.01 0.07
CA ALA A 34 4.01 29.33 0.14
C ALA A 34 5.09 29.43 1.23
N ARG A 35 4.98 28.63 2.30
CA ARG A 35 6.00 28.49 3.34
C ARG A 35 7.17 27.59 2.93
N GLY A 36 7.08 26.93 1.78
CA GLY A 36 8.13 26.06 1.23
C GLY A 36 7.94 24.57 1.50
N ASP A 37 6.74 24.14 1.88
CA ASP A 37 6.45 22.72 2.10
C ASP A 37 6.20 22.00 0.76
N SER A 38 6.61 20.74 0.68
CA SER A 38 6.15 19.83 -0.37
C SER A 38 4.73 19.38 -0.03
N VAL A 39 3.75 19.69 -0.89
CA VAL A 39 2.33 19.44 -0.61
C VAL A 39 1.75 18.40 -1.55
N PHE A 40 1.14 17.35 -0.99
CA PHE A 40 0.56 16.23 -1.72
C PHE A 40 -0.88 15.98 -1.27
N LYS A 41 -1.74 15.60 -2.20
CA LYS A 41 -3.13 15.18 -1.97
C LYS A 41 -3.29 13.73 -2.38
N LEU A 42 -3.51 12.82 -1.44
CA LEU A 42 -3.90 11.45 -1.71
C LEU A 42 -5.43 11.33 -1.59
N ALA A 43 -6.10 11.24 -2.73
CA ALA A 43 -7.55 11.10 -2.86
C ALA A 43 -7.86 9.95 -3.85
N PRO A 44 -7.68 8.68 -3.42
CA PRO A 44 -7.64 7.54 -4.32
C PRO A 44 -8.92 7.31 -5.14
N LEU A 45 -10.05 7.82 -4.67
CA LEU A 45 -11.37 7.70 -5.30
C LEU A 45 -11.88 9.03 -5.90
N ASP A 46 -11.03 10.05 -6.07
CA ASP A 46 -11.44 11.31 -6.71
C ASP A 46 -11.89 11.01 -8.17
N PRO A 47 -13.16 11.28 -8.55
CA PRO A 47 -13.67 10.94 -9.88
C PRO A 47 -12.94 11.64 -11.02
N GLU A 48 -12.35 12.81 -10.74
CA GLU A 48 -11.55 13.57 -11.69
C GLU A 48 -10.06 13.15 -11.69
N ARG A 49 -9.70 12.11 -10.90
CA ARG A 49 -8.33 11.62 -10.72
C ARG A 49 -7.35 12.68 -10.23
N ARG A 50 -7.83 13.68 -9.50
CA ARG A 50 -7.01 14.74 -8.88
C ARG A 50 -6.37 14.23 -7.59
N THR A 51 -5.47 13.28 -7.74
CA THR A 51 -4.73 12.63 -6.66
C THR A 51 -3.27 12.46 -7.04
N ASN A 52 -2.39 12.69 -6.06
CA ASN A 52 -1.05 12.14 -6.08
C ASN A 52 -1.10 10.64 -5.89
N CYS A 53 -0.06 9.96 -6.36
CA CYS A 53 0.06 8.51 -6.28
C CYS A 53 0.99 8.08 -5.15
N TYR A 54 0.69 6.91 -4.59
CA TYR A 54 1.49 6.23 -3.59
C TYR A 54 1.55 4.74 -3.91
N ASN A 55 2.73 4.26 -4.31
CA ASN A 55 2.98 2.86 -4.58
C ASN A 55 3.75 2.22 -3.40
N PRO A 56 3.12 1.31 -2.65
CA PRO A 56 3.73 0.70 -1.47
C PRO A 56 4.82 -0.33 -1.79
N LEU A 57 4.99 -0.72 -3.06
CA LEU A 57 5.98 -1.74 -3.47
C LEU A 57 7.34 -1.16 -3.88
N LEU A 58 7.47 0.16 -4.06
CA LEU A 58 8.74 0.76 -4.52
C LEU A 58 9.87 0.59 -3.51
N ASP A 59 9.56 0.61 -2.22
CA ASP A 59 10.52 0.32 -1.16
C ASP A 59 11.06 -1.11 -1.24
N ILE A 60 10.21 -2.06 -1.62
CA ILE A 60 10.59 -3.46 -1.77
C ILE A 60 11.46 -3.61 -3.02
N LEU A 61 11.07 -2.97 -4.13
CA LEU A 61 11.85 -2.95 -5.37
C LEU A 61 13.28 -2.45 -5.17
N ALA A 62 13.47 -1.42 -4.31
CA ALA A 62 14.77 -0.83 -4.06
C ALA A 62 15.71 -1.70 -3.20
N LEU A 63 15.22 -2.81 -2.63
CA LEU A 63 16.02 -3.69 -1.78
C LEU A 63 16.78 -4.76 -2.58
N PRO A 64 17.92 -5.24 -2.05
CA PRO A 64 18.55 -6.46 -2.55
C PRO A 64 17.57 -7.63 -2.57
N SER A 65 17.68 -8.50 -3.58
CA SER A 65 16.75 -9.61 -3.80
C SER A 65 16.55 -10.50 -2.58
N GLU A 66 17.59 -10.73 -1.77
CA GLU A 66 17.47 -11.56 -0.55
C GLU A 66 16.57 -10.94 0.53
N ARG A 67 16.36 -9.62 0.51
CA ARG A 67 15.50 -8.92 1.47
C ARG A 67 14.07 -8.72 0.98
N GLN A 68 13.84 -8.78 -0.33
CA GLN A 68 12.53 -8.53 -0.94
C GLN A 68 11.45 -9.47 -0.40
N PHE A 69 11.77 -10.75 -0.22
CA PHE A 69 10.83 -11.74 0.35
C PHE A 69 10.35 -11.34 1.76
N THR A 70 11.30 -10.98 2.64
CA THR A 70 10.99 -10.62 4.02
C THR A 70 10.10 -9.37 4.10
N GLU A 71 10.42 -8.33 3.32
CA GLU A 71 9.62 -7.11 3.33
C GLU A 71 8.26 -7.30 2.63
N ALA A 72 8.19 -8.09 1.55
CA ALA A 72 6.92 -8.48 0.95
C ALA A 72 6.02 -9.21 1.95
N ARG A 73 6.58 -10.09 2.80
CA ARG A 73 5.83 -10.80 3.85
C ARG A 73 5.30 -9.85 4.92
N ARG A 74 6.08 -8.83 5.32
CA ARG A 74 5.62 -7.77 6.23
C ARG A 74 4.48 -6.96 5.62
N LEU A 75 4.60 -6.60 4.34
CA LEU A 75 3.53 -5.90 3.62
C LEU A 75 2.26 -6.76 3.53
N ALA A 76 2.39 -8.06 3.23
CA ALA A 76 1.28 -9.01 3.22
C ALA A 76 0.59 -9.11 4.59
N ALA A 77 1.36 -9.11 5.69
CA ALA A 77 0.81 -9.12 7.04
C ALA A 77 0.00 -7.86 7.36
N ASN A 78 0.44 -6.70 6.84
CA ASN A 78 -0.25 -5.41 7.04
C ASN A 78 -1.48 -5.25 6.14
N LEU A 79 -1.44 -5.74 4.91
CA LEU A 79 -2.56 -5.64 3.98
C LEU A 79 -3.64 -6.67 4.28
N ILE A 80 -3.26 -7.95 4.29
CA ILE A 80 -4.19 -9.08 4.35
C ILE A 80 -4.60 -9.34 5.80
N ALA A 81 -5.84 -8.98 6.12
CA ALA A 81 -6.47 -9.18 7.42
C ALA A 81 -7.65 -10.15 7.30
N THR A 82 -7.89 -10.97 8.33
CA THR A 82 -9.08 -11.82 8.37
C THR A 82 -10.31 -11.02 8.82
N LYS A 83 -11.47 -11.32 8.22
CA LYS A 83 -12.78 -10.94 8.76
C LYS A 83 -13.41 -12.18 9.41
N GLY A 84 -12.96 -12.54 10.62
CA GLY A 84 -13.52 -13.64 11.43
C GLY A 84 -12.66 -14.91 11.55
N GLN A 85 -13.05 -15.80 12.46
CA GLN A 85 -12.27 -16.96 12.92
C GLN A 85 -12.10 -18.06 11.87
N SER A 86 -13.09 -18.31 11.01
CA SER A 86 -13.03 -19.37 9.99
C SER A 86 -11.99 -19.10 8.89
N ALA A 87 -11.65 -17.83 8.65
CA ALA A 87 -10.63 -17.44 7.68
C ALA A 87 -9.19 -17.54 8.23
N GLU A 88 -9.02 -17.67 9.55
CA GLU A 88 -7.69 -17.65 10.19
C GLU A 88 -6.82 -18.84 9.78
N GLY A 89 -7.42 -20.00 9.52
CA GLY A 89 -6.68 -21.19 9.06
C GLY A 89 -6.03 -21.03 7.69
N PHE A 90 -6.53 -20.11 6.86
CA PHE A 90 -6.10 -19.94 5.46
C PHE A 90 -5.29 -18.64 5.23
N ILE A 91 -5.18 -17.76 6.24
CA ILE A 91 -4.55 -16.45 6.07
C ILE A 91 -3.07 -16.53 5.68
N ASN A 92 -2.34 -17.51 6.19
CA ASN A 92 -0.92 -17.65 5.88
C ASN A 92 -0.70 -18.03 4.42
N GLY A 93 -1.48 -18.98 3.89
CA GLY A 93 -1.43 -19.33 2.46
C GLY A 93 -1.83 -18.16 1.55
N ALA A 94 -2.84 -17.37 1.94
CA ALA A 94 -3.22 -16.16 1.22
C ALA A 94 -2.10 -15.10 1.21
N ARG A 95 -1.40 -14.92 2.33
CA ARG A 95 -0.25 -14.01 2.44
C ARG A 95 0.93 -14.50 1.62
N ASP A 96 1.25 -15.78 1.67
CA ASP A 96 2.34 -16.36 0.89
C ASP A 96 2.04 -16.22 -0.61
N LEU A 97 0.80 -16.46 -1.03
CA LEU A 97 0.37 -16.21 -2.40
C LEU A 97 0.56 -14.74 -2.82
N PHE A 98 0.20 -13.79 -1.95
CA PHE A 98 0.43 -12.37 -2.20
C PHE A 98 1.92 -12.02 -2.32
N VAL A 99 2.78 -12.60 -1.47
CA VAL A 99 4.24 -12.45 -1.53
C VAL A 99 4.77 -12.93 -2.87
N ALA A 100 4.39 -14.13 -3.31
CA ALA A 100 4.81 -14.66 -4.61
C ALA A 100 4.36 -13.76 -5.77
N GLY A 101 3.14 -13.23 -5.69
CA GLY A 101 2.62 -12.27 -6.65
C GLY A 101 3.43 -10.98 -6.73
N ILE A 102 3.81 -10.40 -5.57
CA ILE A 102 4.69 -9.22 -5.50
C ILE A 102 6.03 -9.50 -6.18
N LEU A 103 6.67 -10.61 -5.81
CA LEU A 103 8.00 -10.97 -6.35
C LEU A 103 7.96 -11.19 -7.86
N ALA A 104 6.93 -11.89 -8.36
CA ALA A 104 6.72 -12.07 -9.80
C ALA A 104 6.48 -10.74 -10.53
N CYS A 105 5.71 -9.82 -9.93
CA CYS A 105 5.46 -8.50 -10.51
C CYS A 105 6.71 -7.61 -10.50
N ILE A 106 7.57 -7.72 -9.48
CA ILE A 106 8.89 -7.07 -9.45
C ILE A 106 9.76 -7.59 -10.59
N GLU A 107 9.87 -8.92 -10.74
CA GLU A 107 10.65 -9.57 -11.80
C GLU A 107 10.18 -9.16 -13.20
N ARG A 108 8.87 -9.02 -13.40
CA ARG A 108 8.25 -8.59 -14.67
C ARG A 108 8.38 -7.09 -14.94
N GLY A 109 8.97 -6.31 -14.04
CA GLY A 109 9.10 -4.86 -14.19
C GLY A 109 7.78 -4.10 -13.97
N THR A 110 6.79 -4.71 -13.34
CA THR A 110 5.48 -4.11 -13.02
C THR A 110 5.18 -4.11 -11.51
N PRO A 111 6.03 -3.50 -10.66
CA PRO A 111 5.94 -3.61 -9.19
C PRO A 111 4.81 -2.73 -8.63
N THR A 112 3.56 -3.12 -8.86
CA THR A 112 2.36 -2.46 -8.31
C THR A 112 1.40 -3.51 -7.74
N ILE A 113 0.66 -3.18 -6.68
CA ILE A 113 -0.37 -4.10 -6.16
C ILE A 113 -1.48 -4.32 -7.20
N GLY A 114 -1.76 -3.32 -8.05
CA GLY A 114 -2.68 -3.48 -9.18
C GLY A 114 -2.26 -4.59 -10.14
N ALA A 115 -0.97 -4.69 -10.47
CA ALA A 115 -0.44 -5.78 -11.28
C ALA A 115 -0.53 -7.14 -10.57
N VAL A 116 -0.36 -7.19 -9.25
CA VAL A 116 -0.57 -8.41 -8.46
C VAL A 116 -2.03 -8.86 -8.50
N TYR A 117 -2.98 -7.92 -8.38
CA TYR A 117 -4.40 -8.22 -8.56
C TYR A 117 -4.66 -8.79 -9.95
N ASP A 118 -4.17 -8.13 -11.00
CA ASP A 118 -4.37 -8.57 -12.39
C ASP A 118 -3.74 -9.93 -12.67
N LEU A 119 -2.60 -10.23 -12.06
CA LEU A 119 -1.94 -11.53 -12.14
C LEU A 119 -2.87 -12.66 -11.68
N PHE A 120 -3.60 -12.45 -10.58
CA PHE A 120 -4.48 -13.46 -9.97
C PHE A 120 -5.94 -13.39 -10.45
N ALA A 121 -6.37 -12.28 -11.03
CA ALA A 121 -7.71 -12.10 -11.59
C ALA A 121 -7.88 -12.77 -12.97
N GLN A 122 -6.82 -13.34 -13.55
CA GLN A 122 -6.89 -14.01 -14.85
C GLN A 122 -7.97 -15.12 -14.88
N PRO A 123 -8.77 -15.19 -15.96
CA PRO A 123 -9.72 -16.27 -16.18
C PRO A 123 -9.05 -17.66 -16.25
N GLY A 124 -9.82 -18.70 -15.95
CA GLY A 124 -9.37 -20.09 -15.99
C GLY A 124 -9.08 -20.68 -14.61
N GLU A 125 -8.61 -21.93 -14.61
CA GLU A 125 -8.34 -22.68 -13.39
C GLU A 125 -7.10 -22.14 -12.67
N LYS A 126 -7.23 -21.90 -11.36
CA LYS A 126 -6.15 -21.33 -10.54
C LYS A 126 -4.92 -22.25 -10.46
N TYR A 127 -5.14 -23.57 -10.46
CA TYR A 127 -4.06 -24.57 -10.57
C TYR A 127 -3.16 -24.28 -11.77
N SER A 128 -3.75 -24.21 -12.97
CA SER A 128 -3.04 -24.00 -14.23
C SER A 128 -2.33 -22.65 -14.26
N LEU A 129 -2.96 -21.62 -13.66
CA LEU A 129 -2.33 -20.32 -13.47
C LEU A 129 -1.05 -20.44 -12.62
N PHE A 130 -1.13 -21.02 -11.42
CA PHE A 130 0.03 -21.10 -10.52
C PHE A 130 1.13 -22.01 -11.07
N ALA A 131 0.78 -23.15 -11.68
CA ALA A 131 1.75 -24.03 -12.34
C ALA A 131 2.52 -23.30 -13.45
N ARG A 132 1.82 -22.49 -14.27
CA ARG A 132 2.47 -21.65 -15.28
C ARG A 132 3.36 -20.57 -14.65
N LEU A 133 2.88 -19.89 -13.61
CA LEU A 133 3.67 -18.85 -12.92
C LEU A 133 4.95 -19.42 -12.29
N ALA A 134 4.91 -20.65 -11.76
CA ALA A 134 6.08 -21.34 -11.22
C ALA A 134 7.13 -21.66 -12.29
N GLN A 135 6.70 -21.94 -13.53
CA GLN A 135 7.60 -22.18 -14.67
C GLN A 135 8.17 -20.89 -15.25
N GLU A 136 7.39 -19.80 -15.26
CA GLU A 136 7.80 -18.52 -15.83
C GLU A 136 8.77 -17.74 -14.93
N THR A 137 8.57 -17.81 -13.61
CA THR A 137 9.34 -17.01 -12.64
C THR A 137 10.76 -17.53 -12.48
N GLN A 138 11.75 -16.63 -12.39
CA GLN A 138 13.14 -16.97 -12.03
C GLN A 138 13.42 -16.79 -10.52
N ASN A 139 12.55 -16.07 -9.82
CA ASN A 139 12.58 -15.95 -8.37
C ASN A 139 12.24 -17.28 -7.68
N LYS A 140 13.24 -17.88 -7.02
CA LYS A 140 13.13 -19.19 -6.36
C LYS A 140 12.07 -19.24 -5.25
N GLU A 141 11.88 -18.16 -4.50
CA GLU A 141 10.86 -18.13 -3.44
C GLU A 141 9.45 -18.04 -4.01
N ALA A 142 9.26 -17.22 -5.05
CA ALA A 142 8.00 -17.15 -5.77
C ALA A 142 7.67 -18.49 -6.44
N GLN A 143 8.65 -19.11 -7.09
CA GLN A 143 8.53 -20.44 -7.69
C GLN A 143 8.07 -21.48 -6.67
N ARG A 144 8.77 -21.58 -5.52
CA ARG A 144 8.43 -22.52 -4.45
C ARG A 144 6.98 -22.36 -3.98
N ILE A 145 6.54 -21.11 -3.77
CA ILE A 145 5.16 -20.85 -3.35
C ILE A 145 4.17 -21.20 -4.46
N PHE A 146 4.44 -20.83 -5.72
CA PHE A 146 3.53 -21.18 -6.81
C PHE A 146 3.44 -22.70 -7.06
N ASP A 147 4.54 -23.44 -6.92
CA ASP A 147 4.55 -24.92 -6.96
C ASP A 147 3.72 -25.51 -5.81
N GLU A 148 3.85 -24.97 -4.60
CA GLU A 148 3.05 -25.36 -3.44
C GLU A 148 1.55 -25.09 -3.69
N MET A 149 1.21 -23.91 -4.23
CA MET A 149 -0.16 -23.57 -4.59
C MET A 149 -0.70 -24.50 -5.68
N ALA A 150 0.08 -24.78 -6.72
CA ALA A 150 -0.31 -25.73 -7.76
C ALA A 150 -0.49 -27.15 -7.18
N SER A 151 0.24 -27.55 -6.15
CA SER A 151 0.10 -28.89 -5.57
C SER A 151 -1.13 -29.07 -4.66
N ASN A 152 -1.82 -27.99 -4.30
CA ASN A 152 -2.98 -28.03 -3.42
C ASN A 152 -4.27 -28.38 -4.16
N ASP A 153 -5.19 -29.05 -3.44
CA ASP A 153 -6.54 -29.33 -3.95
C ASP A 153 -7.31 -28.02 -4.26
N THR A 154 -8.17 -28.07 -5.29
CA THR A 154 -8.96 -26.91 -5.76
C THR A 154 -9.74 -26.21 -4.65
N LYS A 155 -10.24 -26.95 -3.65
CA LYS A 155 -10.97 -26.36 -2.50
C LYS A 155 -10.06 -25.49 -1.64
N ILE A 156 -8.85 -25.96 -1.33
CA ILE A 156 -7.87 -25.22 -0.51
C ILE A 156 -7.42 -23.97 -1.27
N LEU A 157 -7.11 -24.12 -2.56
CA LEU A 157 -6.75 -23.00 -3.43
C LEU A 157 -7.85 -21.92 -3.46
N THR A 158 -9.12 -22.34 -3.58
CA THR A 158 -10.26 -21.42 -3.56
C THR A 158 -10.30 -20.66 -2.23
N SER A 159 -10.09 -21.34 -1.09
CA SER A 159 -10.01 -20.68 0.22
C SER A 159 -8.89 -19.65 0.31
N TYR A 160 -7.67 -19.97 -0.15
CA TYR A 160 -6.56 -19.01 -0.17
C TYR A 160 -6.87 -17.78 -1.03
N THR A 161 -7.42 -18.00 -2.23
CA THR A 161 -7.78 -16.88 -3.13
C THR A 161 -8.91 -16.01 -2.57
N SER A 162 -9.90 -16.60 -1.91
CA SER A 162 -10.98 -15.85 -1.23
C SER A 162 -10.42 -15.00 -0.10
N VAL A 163 -9.61 -15.59 0.79
CA VAL A 163 -9.00 -14.86 1.91
C VAL A 163 -8.04 -13.76 1.42
N LEU A 164 -7.32 -13.99 0.32
CA LEU A 164 -6.48 -12.97 -0.30
C LEU A 164 -7.33 -11.79 -0.82
N GLY A 165 -8.41 -12.08 -1.55
CA GLY A 165 -9.34 -11.07 -2.05
C GLY A 165 -9.99 -10.27 -0.94
N ASP A 166 -10.72 -10.96 -0.06
CA ASP A 166 -11.52 -10.37 1.03
C ASP A 166 -10.66 -9.69 2.10
N GLY A 167 -9.42 -10.17 2.27
CA GLY A 167 -8.47 -9.62 3.23
C GLY A 167 -7.87 -8.28 2.82
N GLY A 168 -8.04 -7.86 1.57
CA GLY A 168 -7.69 -6.50 1.13
C GLY A 168 -7.37 -6.36 -0.36
N LEU A 169 -7.00 -7.44 -1.06
CA LEU A 169 -6.57 -7.34 -2.45
C LEU A 169 -7.70 -6.92 -3.40
N ASN A 170 -8.96 -7.25 -3.08
CA ASN A 170 -10.12 -6.85 -3.89
C ASN A 170 -10.31 -5.34 -4.00
N LEU A 171 -9.70 -4.53 -3.12
CA LEU A 171 -9.68 -3.08 -3.28
C LEU A 171 -9.04 -2.65 -4.62
N TRP A 172 -8.08 -3.42 -5.13
CA TRP A 172 -7.43 -3.17 -6.43
C TRP A 172 -8.26 -3.67 -7.63
N ALA A 173 -9.47 -4.18 -7.44
CA ALA A 173 -10.41 -4.34 -8.55
C ALA A 173 -10.84 -2.99 -9.13
N ASP A 174 -10.82 -1.93 -8.32
CA ASP A 174 -11.17 -0.57 -8.73
C ASP A 174 -10.04 0.10 -9.55
N PRO A 175 -10.30 0.53 -10.79
CA PRO A 175 -9.33 1.24 -11.63
C PRO A 175 -8.79 2.54 -11.02
N LEU A 176 -9.56 3.24 -10.19
CA LEU A 176 -9.12 4.47 -9.51
C LEU A 176 -8.05 4.15 -8.47
N ILE A 177 -8.24 3.09 -7.69
CA ILE A 177 -7.22 2.60 -6.74
C ILE A 177 -5.96 2.15 -7.45
N LYS A 178 -6.09 1.38 -8.55
CA LYS A 178 -4.93 0.99 -9.37
C LYS A 178 -4.16 2.21 -9.86
N ALA A 179 -4.86 3.22 -10.38
CA ALA A 179 -4.23 4.45 -10.84
C ALA A 179 -3.51 5.19 -9.71
N ALA A 180 -4.16 5.37 -8.55
CA ALA A 180 -3.60 6.03 -7.38
C ALA A 180 -2.41 5.30 -6.74
N THR A 181 -2.20 4.02 -7.08
CA THR A 181 -1.10 3.19 -6.54
C THR A 181 -0.10 2.74 -7.61
N SER A 182 -0.19 3.29 -8.82
CA SER A 182 0.65 2.92 -9.97
C SER A 182 2.09 3.42 -9.89
N ARG A 183 2.33 4.51 -9.15
CA ARG A 183 3.64 5.14 -8.91
C ARG A 183 3.64 5.83 -7.55
N SER A 184 4.76 6.42 -7.15
CA SER A 184 4.81 7.31 -5.98
C SER A 184 5.22 8.71 -6.39
N ASP A 185 4.42 9.71 -5.99
CA ASP A 185 4.76 11.13 -6.18
C ASP A 185 5.50 11.72 -4.96
N PHE A 186 5.53 10.99 -3.84
CA PHE A 186 6.23 11.36 -2.62
C PHE A 186 6.93 10.15 -1.98
N SER A 187 7.94 10.42 -1.17
CA SER A 187 8.68 9.42 -0.40
C SER A 187 8.43 9.60 1.09
N ILE A 188 8.15 8.50 1.80
CA ILE A 188 7.98 8.52 3.26
C ILE A 188 9.30 8.87 3.96
N TYR A 189 10.45 8.51 3.37
CA TYR A 189 11.78 8.84 3.91
C TYR A 189 12.06 10.35 3.92
N ASP A 190 11.35 11.12 3.11
CA ASP A 190 11.51 12.58 3.06
C ASP A 190 10.77 13.29 4.20
N LEU A 191 9.84 12.64 4.89
CA LEU A 191 8.99 13.28 5.91
C LEU A 191 9.79 13.93 7.05
N ARG A 192 10.92 13.34 7.46
CA ARG A 192 11.81 13.96 8.47
C ARG A 192 12.88 14.86 7.86
N ARG A 193 13.13 14.77 6.55
CA ARG A 193 14.23 15.48 5.86
C ARG A 193 13.81 16.80 5.24
N ARG A 194 12.55 16.88 4.78
CA ARG A 194 11.95 18.06 4.15
C ARG A 194 10.54 18.23 4.67
N ARG A 195 10.15 19.47 4.98
CA ARG A 195 8.77 19.77 5.38
C ARG A 195 7.80 19.34 4.28
N THR A 196 6.96 18.38 4.63
CA THR A 196 6.04 17.71 3.71
C THR A 196 4.65 17.69 4.31
N CYS A 197 3.62 17.98 3.53
CA CYS A 197 2.23 17.97 3.94
C CYS A 197 1.44 17.02 3.04
N ILE A 198 0.97 15.91 3.59
CA ILE A 198 0.18 14.91 2.87
C ILE A 198 -1.25 14.98 3.40
N TYR A 199 -2.18 15.35 2.53
CA TYR A 199 -3.61 15.35 2.81
C TYR A 199 -4.21 14.03 2.32
N LEU A 200 -4.83 13.27 3.22
CA LEU A 200 -5.54 12.04 2.93
C LEU A 200 -7.02 12.40 2.77
N CYS A 201 -7.40 12.80 1.55
CA CYS A 201 -8.77 13.23 1.27
C CYS A 201 -9.64 12.02 0.93
N VAL A 202 -10.38 11.54 1.92
CA VAL A 202 -11.22 10.34 1.81
C VAL A 202 -12.59 10.66 2.39
N SER A 203 -13.66 10.49 1.60
CA SER A 203 -15.01 10.79 2.08
C SER A 203 -15.41 9.86 3.24
N PRO A 204 -16.34 10.25 4.13
CA PRO A 204 -16.80 9.38 5.22
C PRO A 204 -17.33 8.02 4.72
N ASN A 205 -18.01 8.02 3.57
CA ASN A 205 -18.61 6.83 2.99
C ASN A 205 -17.55 5.88 2.41
N ASP A 206 -16.40 6.43 2.01
CA ASP A 206 -15.32 5.67 1.38
C ASP A 206 -14.27 5.17 2.38
N LEU A 207 -14.27 5.69 3.61
CA LEU A 207 -13.20 5.42 4.58
C LEU A 207 -13.04 3.94 4.88
N GLU A 208 -14.15 3.20 5.04
CA GLU A 208 -14.11 1.76 5.25
C GLU A 208 -13.61 1.01 4.01
N VAL A 209 -14.00 1.47 2.82
CA VAL A 209 -13.60 0.87 1.53
C VAL A 209 -12.09 1.01 1.32
N VAL A 210 -11.54 2.21 1.51
CA VAL A 210 -10.10 2.48 1.29
C VAL A 210 -9.22 2.14 2.50
N ALA A 211 -9.81 1.63 3.58
CA ALA A 211 -9.09 1.28 4.81
C ALA A 211 -7.85 0.39 4.57
N PRO A 212 -7.86 -0.62 3.67
CA PRO A 212 -6.66 -1.41 3.36
C PRO A 212 -5.49 -0.57 2.85
N LEU A 213 -5.75 0.39 1.94
CA LEU A 213 -4.72 1.29 1.41
C LEU A 213 -4.23 2.28 2.48
N MET A 214 -5.14 2.86 3.26
CA MET A 214 -4.78 3.77 4.35
C MET A 214 -3.93 3.05 5.40
N ARG A 215 -4.32 1.82 5.77
CA ARG A 215 -3.56 0.97 6.71
C ARG A 215 -2.14 0.72 6.19
N LEU A 216 -1.97 0.40 4.91
CA LEU A 216 -0.65 0.22 4.32
C LEU A 216 0.21 1.49 4.43
N LEU A 217 -0.34 2.65 4.09
CA LEU A 217 0.36 3.93 4.21
C LEU A 217 0.80 4.18 5.65
N PHE A 218 -0.12 4.11 6.61
CA PHE A 218 0.22 4.35 8.02
C PHE A 218 1.23 3.37 8.56
N GLN A 219 1.10 2.08 8.25
CA GLN A 219 2.06 1.07 8.70
C GLN A 219 3.45 1.30 8.13
N GLN A 220 3.57 1.70 6.85
CA GLN A 220 4.86 2.04 6.26
C GLN A 220 5.46 3.29 6.91
N VAL A 221 4.66 4.34 7.12
CA VAL A 221 5.14 5.56 7.80
C VAL A 221 5.63 5.25 9.20
N VAL A 222 4.82 4.57 10.02
CA VAL A 222 5.20 4.20 11.40
C VAL A 222 6.44 3.31 11.39
N SER A 223 6.49 2.28 10.54
CA SER A 223 7.64 1.38 10.45
C SER A 223 8.92 2.13 10.11
N ILE A 224 8.88 3.05 9.13
CA ILE A 224 10.06 3.83 8.72
C ILE A 224 10.50 4.78 9.84
N LEU A 225 9.57 5.48 10.48
CA LEU A 225 9.88 6.41 11.56
C LEU A 225 10.45 5.71 12.80
N GLN A 226 10.07 4.46 13.06
CA GLN A 226 10.54 3.66 14.20
C GLN A 226 11.89 2.94 13.98
N ARG A 227 12.42 2.88 12.75
CA ARG A 227 13.67 2.16 12.45
C ARG A 227 14.89 2.69 13.20
N SER A 228 14.95 3.99 13.41
CA SER A 228 16.06 4.66 14.09
C SER A 228 15.63 6.01 14.66
N LEU A 229 16.41 6.50 15.63
CA LEU A 229 16.34 7.89 16.04
C LEU A 229 16.65 8.82 14.85
N PRO A 230 16.07 10.04 14.81
CA PRO A 230 16.33 11.00 13.76
C PRO A 230 17.83 11.27 13.57
N GLY A 231 18.32 11.13 12.33
CA GLY A 231 19.66 11.54 11.94
C GLY A 231 19.86 13.06 11.89
N LYS A 232 21.10 13.52 11.68
CA LYS A 232 21.43 14.97 11.58
C LYS A 232 20.70 15.69 10.42
N ASP A 233 20.33 14.93 9.39
CA ASP A 233 19.62 15.36 8.19
C ASP A 233 18.09 15.17 8.31
N GLU A 234 17.61 14.55 9.37
CA GLU A 234 16.19 14.35 9.69
C GLU A 234 15.71 15.40 10.71
N LYS A 235 15.63 16.65 10.25
CA LYS A 235 15.41 17.83 11.10
C LYS A 235 13.95 18.13 11.43
N HIS A 236 13.00 17.48 10.77
CA HIS A 236 11.58 17.78 10.90
C HIS A 236 10.85 16.69 11.68
N GLU A 237 10.03 17.13 12.63
CA GLU A 237 9.03 16.28 13.27
C GLU A 237 7.88 15.98 12.31
N VAL A 238 7.18 14.86 12.55
CA VAL A 238 6.03 14.42 11.75
C VAL A 238 4.79 14.38 12.63
N LEU A 239 3.83 15.24 12.33
CA LEU A 239 2.55 15.32 13.02
C LEU A 239 1.48 14.51 12.25
N PHE A 240 0.76 13.65 12.96
CA PHE A 240 -0.43 12.98 12.45
C PHE A 240 -1.68 13.68 12.97
N LEU A 241 -2.52 14.16 12.05
CA LEU A 241 -3.84 14.72 12.35
C LEU A 241 -4.87 13.74 11.78
N LEU A 242 -5.39 12.83 12.60
CA LEU A 242 -6.29 11.74 12.22
C LEU A 242 -7.72 11.98 12.71
#